data_AF-A0A3D3RC79-F1
#
_entry.id   AF-A0A3D3RC79-F1
#
_cell.length_a   1.000
_cell.length_b   1.000
_cell.length_c   1.000
_cell.angle_alpha   90.00
_cell.angle_beta   90.00
_cell.angle_gamma   90.00
#
_symmetry.space_group_name_H-M   'P 1'
#
loop_
_entity.id
_entity.type
_entity.pdbx_description
1 polymer ?
#
loop_
_entity_poly.entity_id
_entity_poly.type
_entity_poly.pdbx_seq_one_letter_code
_entity_poly.pdbx_strand_id
1 'polypeptide(L)'
;FLNYQSGPMNGGPVLDVYFFYFALLVSFLFWPVMVVAVVGFQTINPYSDPVWTRPTHSCNPFRLKNPLCIAHFLMCFVMAQGAGALVTAILGGWLQLLMGIGMIIGGLEGLWALELVMKRFPEKMALQDNVEMAGNAPPE
;
A
#
# COMPACT_ATOMS: atom_id res chain seq x y z
N PHE A 1 4.12 -6.94 38.85
CA PHE A 1 3.27 -6.78 37.66
C PHE A 1 3.97 -7.04 36.32
N LEU A 2 5.17 -7.63 36.26
CA LEU A 2 5.77 -8.07 35.00
C LEU A 2 6.50 -9.40 35.21
N ASN A 3 5.74 -10.48 35.08
CA ASN A 3 6.28 -11.81 34.86
C ASN A 3 5.66 -12.25 33.52
N TYR A 4 6.12 -11.64 32.43
CA TYR A 4 5.74 -12.08 31.08
C TYR A 4 6.51 -13.37 30.84
N GLN A 5 5.96 -14.46 31.37
CA GLN A 5 6.49 -15.80 31.17
C GLN A 5 6.60 -16.04 29.66
N SER A 6 7.83 -16.11 29.18
CA SER A 6 8.22 -16.81 27.96
C SER A 6 8.01 -18.31 28.16
N GLY A 7 6.77 -18.72 28.42
CA GLY A 7 6.41 -20.12 28.36
C GLY A 7 6.67 -20.62 26.94
N PRO A 8 7.27 -21.80 26.74
CA PRO A 8 7.30 -22.40 25.41
C PRO A 8 5.85 -22.47 24.91
N MET A 9 5.61 -22.08 23.66
CA MET A 9 4.35 -22.35 22.95
C MET A 9 4.21 -23.88 22.78
N ASN A 10 4.02 -24.61 23.87
CA ASN A 10 3.97 -26.07 23.94
C ASN A 10 2.53 -26.58 24.09
N GLY A 11 1.52 -25.79 23.72
CA GLY A 11 0.12 -26.17 23.94
C GLY A 11 -0.93 -25.58 22.99
N GLY A 12 -0.56 -24.71 22.04
CA GLY A 12 -1.47 -24.36 20.95
C GLY A 12 -1.47 -25.49 19.91
N PRO A 13 -2.62 -25.86 19.31
CA PRO A 13 -2.61 -26.87 18.26
C PRO A 13 -1.67 -26.36 17.18
N VAL A 14 -0.66 -27.15 16.85
CA VAL A 14 0.37 -26.86 15.84
C VAL A 14 -0.23 -26.31 14.53
N LEU A 15 -1.48 -26.70 14.25
CA LEU A 15 -2.34 -26.18 13.19
C LEU A 15 -2.53 -24.65 13.22
N ASP A 16 -2.69 -24.00 14.37
CA ASP A 16 -2.92 -22.56 14.49
C ASP A 16 -1.70 -21.75 14.04
N VAL A 17 -0.51 -22.23 14.35
CA VAL A 17 0.75 -21.60 13.95
C VAL A 17 0.93 -21.73 12.43
N TYR A 18 0.69 -22.91 11.87
CA TYR A 18 0.75 -23.11 10.42
C TYR A 18 -0.32 -22.33 9.68
N PHE A 19 -1.54 -22.27 10.22
CA PHE A 19 -2.64 -21.49 9.65
C PHE A 19 -2.32 -20.00 9.67
N PHE A 20 -1.73 -19.49 10.76
CA PHE A 20 -1.28 -18.10 10.85
C PHE A 20 -0.24 -17.77 9.78
N TYR A 21 0.82 -18.58 9.63
CA TYR A 21 1.84 -18.35 8.60
C TYR A 21 1.29 -18.50 7.19
N PHE A 22 0.40 -19.46 6.95
CA PHE A 22 -0.28 -19.64 5.68
C PHE A 22 -1.16 -18.43 5.33
N ALA A 23 -1.96 -17.94 6.29
CA ALA A 23 -2.79 -16.75 6.11
C ALA A 23 -1.95 -15.50 5.85
N LEU A 24 -0.79 -15.37 6.51
CA LEU A 24 0.17 -14.29 6.28
C LEU A 24 0.72 -14.34 4.85
N LEU A 25 1.11 -15.52 4.38
CA LEU A 25 1.62 -15.74 3.02
C LEU A 25 0.54 -15.45 1.97
N VAL A 26 -0.68 -15.94 2.17
CA VAL A 26 -1.84 -15.64 1.31
C VAL A 26 -2.10 -14.14 1.28
N SER A 27 -2.02 -13.46 2.43
CA SER A 27 -2.23 -12.02 2.52
C SER A 27 -1.19 -11.24 1.72
N PHE A 28 0.09 -11.62 1.78
CA PHE A 28 1.14 -11.00 0.95
C PHE A 28 0.89 -11.19 -0.54
N LEU A 29 0.53 -12.40 -0.98
CA LEU A 29 0.25 -12.66 -2.40
C LEU A 29 -1.01 -11.95 -2.89
N PHE A 30 -2.03 -11.85 -2.03
CA PHE A 30 -3.31 -11.28 -2.39
C PHE A 30 -3.34 -9.76 -2.30
N TRP A 31 -2.50 -9.16 -1.46
CA TRP A 31 -2.37 -7.71 -1.27
C TRP A 31 -2.19 -6.93 -2.59
N PRO A 32 -1.19 -7.22 -3.45
CA PRO A 32 -1.01 -6.49 -4.70
C PRO A 32 -2.22 -6.66 -5.63
N VAL A 33 -2.83 -7.86 -5.67
CA VAL A 33 -4.03 -8.12 -6.47
C VAL A 33 -5.20 -7.24 -6.00
N MET A 34 -5.38 -7.11 -4.69
CA MET A 34 -6.40 -6.24 -4.10
C MET A 34 -6.14 -4.77 -4.39
N VAL A 35 -4.89 -4.31 -4.33
CA VAL A 35 -4.53 -2.93 -4.69
C VAL A 35 -4.89 -2.65 -6.15
N VAL A 36 -4.52 -3.54 -7.07
CA VAL A 36 -4.89 -3.41 -8.48
C VAL A 36 -6.41 -3.43 -8.67
N ALA A 37 -7.13 -4.31 -7.97
CA ALA A 37 -8.58 -4.44 -8.10
C ALA A 37 -9.33 -3.20 -7.53
N VAL A 38 -8.95 -2.72 -6.35
CA VAL A 38 -9.59 -1.57 -5.70
C VAL A 38 -9.33 -0.29 -6.48
N VAL A 39 -8.09 -0.03 -6.86
CA VAL A 39 -7.75 1.15 -7.67
C VAL A 39 -8.32 1.00 -9.08
N GLY A 40 -8.23 -0.19 -9.67
CA GLY A 40 -8.83 -0.50 -10.98
C GLY A 40 -10.34 -0.30 -10.99
N PHE A 41 -11.07 -0.69 -9.94
CA PHE A 41 -12.51 -0.44 -9.82
C PHE A 41 -12.83 1.06 -9.80
N GLN A 42 -11.95 1.88 -9.23
CA GLN A 42 -12.12 3.34 -9.26
C GLN A 42 -12.06 3.93 -10.67
N THR A 43 -11.54 3.22 -11.67
CA THR A 43 -11.58 3.70 -13.07
C THR A 43 -13.00 3.84 -13.62
N ILE A 44 -13.94 3.03 -13.08
CA ILE A 44 -15.35 2.97 -13.48
C ILE A 44 -16.20 3.91 -12.59
N ASN A 45 -15.65 4.38 -11.46
CA ASN A 45 -16.37 5.22 -10.51
C ASN A 45 -16.59 6.63 -11.09
N PRO A 46 -17.85 7.08 -11.29
CA PRO A 46 -18.15 8.41 -11.83
C PRO A 46 -17.76 9.57 -10.89
N TYR A 47 -17.49 9.28 -9.61
CA TYR A 47 -17.06 10.28 -8.62
C TYR A 47 -15.55 10.48 -8.56
N SER A 48 -14.77 9.62 -9.22
CA SER A 48 -13.32 9.75 -9.34
C SER A 48 -12.98 10.73 -10.47
N ASP A 49 -11.89 11.48 -10.33
CA ASP A 49 -11.47 12.42 -11.37
C ASP A 49 -11.30 11.67 -12.70
N PRO A 50 -11.74 12.24 -13.84
CA PRO A 50 -11.64 11.59 -15.15
C PRO A 50 -10.19 11.38 -15.59
N VAL A 51 -9.28 12.15 -14.98
CA VAL A 51 -7.84 12.12 -15.19
C VAL A 51 -7.14 11.92 -13.84
N TRP A 52 -6.20 10.99 -13.78
CA TRP A 52 -5.46 10.69 -12.57
C TRP A 52 -4.07 11.27 -12.64
N THR A 53 -3.75 12.15 -11.69
CA THR A 53 -2.41 12.70 -11.54
C THR A 53 -1.49 11.66 -10.93
N ARG A 54 -0.31 11.50 -11.53
CA ARG A 54 0.76 10.67 -10.98
C ARG A 54 1.11 11.15 -9.57
N PRO A 55 1.25 10.25 -8.58
CA PRO A 55 1.63 10.64 -7.25
C PRO A 55 3.03 11.25 -7.26
N THR A 56 3.14 12.50 -6.83
CA THR A 56 4.40 13.22 -6.58
C THR A 56 4.47 13.58 -5.10
N HIS A 57 5.67 13.82 -4.58
CA HIS A 57 5.87 14.18 -3.16
C HIS A 57 5.12 15.45 -2.72
N SER A 58 4.67 16.30 -3.67
CA SER A 58 3.87 17.51 -3.42
C SER A 58 2.36 17.31 -3.63
N CYS A 59 1.90 16.10 -3.96
CA CYS A 59 0.48 15.83 -4.13
C CYS A 59 -0.23 15.83 -2.77
N ASN A 60 -1.39 16.47 -2.69
CA ASN A 60 -2.23 16.42 -1.48
C ASN A 60 -2.76 14.99 -1.29
N PRO A 61 -2.34 14.26 -0.24
CA PRO A 61 -2.74 12.87 -0.01
C PRO A 61 -4.23 12.72 0.31
N PHE A 62 -4.93 13.80 0.67
CA PHE A 62 -6.36 13.78 0.99
C PHE A 62 -7.26 14.13 -0.20
N ARG A 63 -6.72 14.18 -1.42
CA ARG A 63 -7.52 14.38 -2.63
C ARG A 63 -8.27 13.09 -2.98
N LEU A 64 -9.40 12.85 -2.31
CA LEU A 64 -10.31 11.68 -2.50
C LEU A 64 -10.76 11.43 -3.93
N LYS A 65 -10.72 12.45 -4.79
CA LYS A 65 -11.03 12.31 -6.21
C LYS A 65 -9.92 11.62 -7.01
N ASN A 66 -8.68 11.62 -6.53
CA ASN A 66 -7.56 10.95 -7.17
C ASN A 66 -7.15 9.70 -6.35
N PRO A 67 -7.60 8.50 -6.74
CA PRO A 67 -7.35 7.28 -5.99
C PRO A 67 -5.86 6.91 -5.91
N LEU A 68 -5.05 7.30 -6.90
CA LEU A 68 -3.62 6.98 -6.91
C LEU A 68 -2.86 7.70 -5.80
N CYS A 69 -3.20 8.97 -5.53
CA CYS A 69 -2.49 9.76 -4.53
C CYS A 69 -2.78 9.24 -3.10
N ILE A 70 -4.02 8.79 -2.85
CA ILE A 70 -4.41 8.14 -1.59
C ILE A 70 -3.78 6.78 -1.44
N ALA A 71 -3.82 5.95 -2.49
CA ALA A 71 -3.23 4.63 -2.43
C ALA A 71 -1.71 4.72 -2.20
N HIS A 72 -1.01 5.65 -2.87
CA HIS A 72 0.40 5.90 -2.61
C HIS A 72 0.64 6.33 -1.16
N PHE A 73 -0.16 7.26 -0.63
CA PHE A 73 -0.05 7.68 0.77
C PHE A 73 -0.26 6.50 1.74
N LEU A 74 -1.26 5.66 1.48
CA LEU A 74 -1.53 4.48 2.29
C LEU A 74 -0.35 3.52 2.30
N MET A 75 0.30 3.29 1.15
CA MET A 75 1.50 2.43 1.09
C MET A 75 2.66 3.03 1.88
N CYS A 76 2.91 4.33 1.76
CA CYS A 76 3.91 5.01 2.58
C CYS A 76 3.58 4.95 4.07
N PHE A 77 2.30 5.03 4.44
CA PHE A 77 1.84 4.93 5.82
C PHE A 77 2.06 3.51 6.39
N VAL A 78 1.77 2.47 5.61
CA VAL A 78 2.07 1.08 5.97
C VAL A 78 3.57 0.87 6.17
N MET A 79 4.41 1.43 5.29
CA MET A 79 5.87 1.40 5.47
C MET A 79 6.32 2.15 6.73
N ALA A 80 5.72 3.30 7.04
CA ALA A 80 6.02 4.05 8.26
C ALA A 80 5.62 3.28 9.53
N GLN A 81 4.50 2.55 9.50
CA GLN A 81 4.14 1.64 10.58
C GLN A 81 5.14 0.49 10.71
N GLY A 82 5.58 -0.09 9.59
CA GLY A 82 6.64 -1.10 9.58
C GLY A 82 7.94 -0.59 10.19
N ALA A 83 8.35 0.64 9.86
CA ALA A 83 9.51 1.29 10.48
C ALA A 83 9.32 1.51 11.99
N GLY A 84 8.13 1.94 12.42
CA GLY A 84 7.79 2.04 13.84
C GLY A 84 7.89 0.70 14.56
N ALA A 85 7.39 -0.37 13.94
CA ALA A 85 7.51 -1.74 14.46
C ALA A 85 8.96 -2.23 14.53
N LEU A 86 9.83 -1.82 13.60
CA LEU A 86 11.26 -2.12 13.67
C LEU A 86 11.94 -1.42 14.85
N VAL A 87 11.60 -0.16 15.12
CA VAL A 87 12.16 0.58 16.27
C VAL A 87 11.72 -0.06 17.58
N THR A 88 10.45 -0.44 17.69
CA THR A 88 9.94 -1.11 18.90
C THR A 88 10.36 -2.58 18.99
N ALA A 89 10.88 -3.19 17.92
CA ALA A 89 11.37 -4.56 17.95
C ALA A 89 12.56 -4.78 18.90
N ILE A 90 13.31 -3.73 19.23
CA ILE A 90 14.35 -3.77 20.27
C ILE A 90 13.74 -4.20 21.61
N LEU A 91 12.48 -3.82 21.89
CA LEU A 91 11.74 -4.17 23.10
C LEU A 91 10.78 -5.36 22.88
N GLY A 92 10.21 -5.48 21.68
CA GLY A 92 9.19 -6.48 21.32
C GLY A 92 9.72 -7.84 20.84
N GLY A 93 11.02 -7.95 20.59
CA GLY A 93 11.67 -9.19 20.18
C GLY A 93 11.46 -9.58 18.71
N TRP A 94 11.81 -10.82 18.36
CA TRP A 94 11.95 -11.30 16.98
C TRP A 94 10.66 -11.26 16.16
N LEU A 95 9.51 -11.55 16.76
CA LEU A 95 8.20 -11.47 16.08
C LEU A 95 7.88 -10.04 15.63
N GLN A 96 8.14 -9.04 16.46
CA GLN A 96 7.94 -7.62 16.13
C GLN A 96 8.84 -7.20 14.96
N LEU A 97 10.08 -7.70 14.94
CA LEU A 97 11.04 -7.47 13.85
C LEU A 97 10.52 -8.04 12.52
N LEU A 98 10.06 -9.30 12.51
CA LEU A 98 9.48 -9.93 11.32
C LEU A 98 8.24 -9.18 10.82
N MET A 99 7.36 -8.74 11.72
CA MET A 99 6.18 -7.94 11.36
C MET A 99 6.57 -6.61 10.73
N GLY A 100 7.58 -5.92 11.29
CA GLY A 100 8.09 -4.66 10.75
C GLY A 100 8.66 -4.81 9.34
N ILE A 101 9.49 -5.84 9.12
CA ILE A 101 10.01 -6.19 7.78
C ILE A 101 8.86 -6.50 6.83
N GLY A 102 7.91 -7.33 7.26
CA GLY A 102 6.75 -7.70 6.46
C GLY A 102 5.93 -6.49 6.00
N MET A 103 5.63 -5.54 6.89
CA MET A 103 4.89 -4.34 6.50
C MET A 103 5.66 -3.47 5.50
N ILE A 104 6.98 -3.35 5.63
CA ILE A 104 7.80 -2.60 4.66
C ILE A 104 7.74 -3.28 3.28
N ILE A 105 7.88 -4.60 3.24
CA ILE A 105 7.78 -5.37 1.99
C ILE A 105 6.38 -5.21 1.37
N GLY A 106 5.32 -5.37 2.15
CA GLY A 106 3.93 -5.20 1.67
C GLY A 106 3.64 -3.79 1.16
N GLY A 107 4.22 -2.77 1.79
CA GLY A 107 4.16 -1.38 1.30
C GLY A 107 4.87 -1.20 -0.05
N LEU A 108 6.06 -1.77 -0.22
CA LEU A 108 6.81 -1.75 -1.48
C LEU A 108 6.07 -2.52 -2.59
N GLU A 109 5.53 -3.69 -2.29
CA GLU A 109 4.70 -4.47 -3.22
C GLU A 109 3.44 -3.69 -3.63
N GLY A 110 2.83 -2.97 -2.70
CA GLY A 110 1.71 -2.08 -2.97
C GLY A 110 2.08 -0.92 -3.90
N LEU A 111 3.25 -0.29 -3.71
CA LEU A 111 3.75 0.75 -4.63
C LEU A 111 4.01 0.17 -6.03
N TRP A 112 4.59 -1.02 -6.11
CA TRP A 112 4.80 -1.71 -7.38
C TRP A 112 3.47 -2.05 -8.08
N ALA A 113 2.46 -2.47 -7.32
CA ALA A 113 1.11 -2.68 -7.84
C ALA A 113 0.49 -1.39 -8.38
N LEU A 114 0.72 -0.24 -7.74
CA LEU A 114 0.27 1.06 -8.25
C LEU A 114 0.95 1.42 -9.57
N GLU A 115 2.25 1.14 -9.73
CA GLU A 115 2.91 1.29 -11.02
C GLU A 115 2.30 0.40 -12.10
N LEU A 116 1.90 -0.81 -11.73
CA LEU A 116 1.24 -1.74 -12.64
C LEU A 116 -0.15 -1.23 -13.05
N VAL A 117 -0.92 -0.62 -12.13
CA VAL A 117 -2.19 0.06 -12.45
C VAL A 117 -1.96 1.22 -13.41
N MET A 118 -0.95 2.07 -13.15
CA MET A 118 -0.59 3.18 -14.04
C MET A 118 -0.27 2.70 -15.46
N LYS A 119 0.47 1.58 -15.59
CA LYS A 119 0.75 0.96 -16.88
C LYS A 119 -0.46 0.32 -17.54
N ARG A 120 -1.39 -0.22 -16.75
CA ARG A 120 -2.59 -0.90 -17.25
C ARG A 120 -3.66 0.08 -17.73
N PHE A 121 -3.72 1.28 -17.16
CA PHE A 121 -4.70 2.32 -17.48
C PHE A 121 -4.03 3.64 -17.90
N PRO A 122 -3.24 3.66 -18.99
CA PRO A 122 -2.54 4.86 -19.44
C PRO A 122 -3.51 5.94 -19.94
N GLU A 123 -4.69 5.57 -20.43
CA GLU A 123 -5.70 6.50 -20.95
C GLU A 123 -6.21 7.48 -19.88
N LYS A 124 -6.29 7.02 -18.63
CA LYS A 124 -6.66 7.88 -17.48
C LYS A 124 -5.53 8.80 -17.05
N MET A 125 -4.30 8.53 -17.45
CA MET A 125 -3.11 9.33 -17.12
C MET A 125 -2.82 10.36 -18.23
N ALA A 126 -2.98 9.98 -19.50
CA ALA A 126 -2.61 10.77 -20.68
C ALA A 126 -3.54 11.96 -20.99
N LEU A 127 -4.74 12.01 -20.40
CA LEU A 127 -5.60 13.19 -20.50
C LEU A 127 -4.97 14.43 -19.83
N GLN A 128 -4.01 14.26 -18.91
CA GLN A 128 -3.32 15.38 -18.27
C GLN A 128 -2.31 16.05 -19.22
N ASP A 129 -1.49 15.27 -19.93
CA ASP A 129 -0.48 15.81 -20.85
C ASP A 129 -1.11 16.65 -21.96
N ASN A 130 -2.27 16.25 -22.48
CA ASN A 130 -2.98 16.99 -23.52
C ASN A 130 -3.63 18.29 -23.01
N VAL A 131 -4.11 18.32 -21.76
CA VAL A 131 -4.72 19.52 -21.16
C VAL A 131 -3.63 20.52 -20.71
N GLU A 132 -2.51 20.02 -20.20
CA GLU A 132 -1.37 20.86 -19.79
C GLU A 132 -0.69 21.50 -21.02
N MET A 133 -0.57 20.76 -22.13
CA MET A 133 -0.10 21.29 -23.42
C MET A 133 -1.07 22.31 -24.04
N ALA A 134 -2.38 22.13 -23.87
CA ALA A 134 -3.38 23.08 -24.36
C ALA A 134 -3.47 24.35 -23.48
N GLY A 135 -3.23 24.24 -22.17
CA GLY A 135 -3.25 25.36 -21.23
C GLY A 135 -1.99 26.24 -21.27
N ASN A 136 -0.87 25.72 -21.77
CA ASN A 136 0.41 26.45 -21.91
C ASN A 136 0.66 26.99 -23.32
N ALA A 137 -0.30 26.88 -24.24
CA ALA A 137 -0.20 27.54 -25.53
C ALA A 137 -0.26 29.08 -25.32
N PRO A 138 0.74 29.85 -25.80
CA PRO A 138 0.68 31.30 -25.71
C PRO A 138 -0.55 31.79 -26.51
N PRO A 139 -1.29 32.79 -26.02
CA PRO A 139 -2.37 33.40 -26.79
C PRO A 139 -1.79 34.03 -28.06
N GLU A 140 -2.41 33.73 -29.21
CA GLU A 140 -2.09 34.34 -30.52
C GLU A 140 -2.35 35.84 -30.54
#